data_AF-A0A7K7WAE7-F1
#
_entry.id   AF-A0A7K7WAE7-F1
#
_cell.length_a   1.000
_cell.length_b   1.000
_cell.length_c   1.000
_cell.angle_alpha   90.00
_cell.angle_beta   90.00
_cell.angle_gamma   90.00
#
_symmetry.space_group_name_H-M   'P 1'
#
loop_
_entity.id
_entity.type
_entity.pdbx_description
1 polymer ?
#
loop_
_entity_poly.entity_id
_entity_poly.type
_entity_poly.pdbx_seq_one_letter_code
_entity_poly.pdbx_strand_id
1 'polypeptide(L)'
;YPGGPYGAGPPPAPAGPYGPPPPHGGPYGPPGANPYGAPPAGPYGGAAPGGGAPPGVDPEAFSWFQAVDTDRSGYISVKELKAALVNNNWSAFSTDTCVLMLNMFDRSGSGRMDVYGFSALLRFIQQWRSLFQQYDRDQSGSISFEELQQALSQMGYRLSPQFSQLLMSRYAPRSSNPSIQLDRFIHICLQLQSLTDAFREKDTALAGNVRLAYEDFLAMVVTRML
;
A
#
# COMPACT_ATOMS: atom_id res chain seq x y z
N TYR A 1 -72.03 25.41 10.93
CA TYR A 1 -70.77 25.96 11.47
C TYR A 1 -69.98 24.84 12.14
N PRO A 2 -68.65 24.80 12.00
CA PRO A 2 -67.96 23.81 11.15
C PRO A 2 -66.83 23.05 11.87
N GLY A 3 -66.20 22.09 11.16
CA GLY A 3 -64.78 21.79 11.34
C GLY A 3 -64.39 20.32 11.45
N GLY A 4 -63.88 19.74 10.36
CA GLY A 4 -62.70 18.85 10.46
C GLY A 4 -61.41 19.72 10.51
N PRO A 5 -60.19 19.15 10.38
CA PRO A 5 -59.91 17.74 10.20
C PRO A 5 -58.58 17.24 10.86
N TYR A 6 -58.27 15.96 10.65
CA TYR A 6 -56.96 15.24 10.72
C TYR A 6 -55.81 15.82 11.57
N GLY A 7 -55.42 15.09 12.63
CA GLY A 7 -54.14 15.25 13.33
C GLY A 7 -53.43 13.91 13.49
N ALA A 8 -52.71 13.49 12.45
CA ALA A 8 -51.72 12.42 12.57
C ALA A 8 -50.50 12.97 13.31
N GLY A 9 -50.21 12.43 14.50
CA GLY A 9 -48.97 12.73 15.21
C GLY A 9 -47.74 12.27 14.42
N PRO A 10 -46.60 12.97 14.51
CA PRO A 10 -45.38 12.55 13.82
C PRO A 10 -44.88 11.21 14.37
N PRO A 11 -44.29 10.34 13.53
CA PRO A 11 -43.70 9.08 13.97
C PRO A 11 -42.48 9.33 14.88
N PRO A 12 -42.15 8.41 15.80
CA PRO A 12 -40.97 8.51 16.64
C PRO A 12 -39.70 8.48 15.78
N ALA A 13 -38.76 9.39 16.09
CA ALA A 13 -37.45 9.47 15.44
C ALA A 13 -36.69 8.13 15.62
N PRO A 14 -35.99 7.62 14.59
CA PRO A 14 -35.11 6.49 14.75
C PRO A 14 -33.92 6.89 15.63
N ALA A 15 -33.68 6.11 16.68
CA ALA A 15 -32.50 6.21 17.53
C ALA A 15 -31.23 6.18 16.67
N GLY A 16 -30.44 7.26 16.72
CA GLY A 16 -29.17 7.35 16.02
C GLY A 16 -28.16 6.33 16.58
N PRO A 17 -27.47 5.53 15.75
CA PRO A 17 -26.48 4.59 16.24
C PRO A 17 -25.08 5.19 16.05
N TYR A 18 -24.77 6.26 16.76
CA TYR A 18 -23.39 6.72 16.92
C TYR A 18 -23.11 7.02 18.38
N GLY A 19 -23.12 5.95 19.18
CA GLY A 19 -22.38 5.95 20.44
C GLY A 19 -20.88 5.93 20.14
N PRO A 20 -20.06 6.69 20.87
CA PRO A 20 -18.62 6.74 20.64
C PRO A 20 -17.99 5.38 21.02
N PRO A 21 -17.13 4.77 20.18
CA PRO A 21 -16.22 3.74 20.65
C PRO A 21 -15.09 4.38 21.49
N PRO A 22 -14.51 3.63 22.46
CA PRO A 22 -13.62 4.16 23.50
C PRO A 22 -12.28 4.68 22.96
N PRO A 23 -11.59 5.58 23.68
CA PRO A 23 -10.30 6.11 23.26
C PRO A 23 -9.25 5.01 23.44
N HIS A 24 -8.80 4.40 22.34
CA HIS A 24 -7.59 3.60 22.34
C HIS A 24 -6.43 4.47 21.87
N GLY A 25 -5.64 4.92 22.85
CA GLY A 25 -4.29 5.43 22.62
C GLY A 25 -3.42 4.32 22.05
N GLY A 26 -3.12 4.43 20.76
CA GLY A 26 -2.01 3.74 20.08
C GLY A 26 -0.77 4.62 20.05
N PRO A 27 0.44 4.04 19.99
CA PRO A 27 1.67 4.64 20.53
C PRO A 27 2.36 5.67 19.62
N TYR A 28 1.66 6.27 18.67
CA TYR A 28 2.28 7.21 17.73
C TYR A 28 2.05 8.65 18.19
N GLY A 29 2.84 9.06 19.19
CA GLY A 29 3.12 10.46 19.44
C GLY A 29 3.93 11.07 18.27
N PRO A 30 3.90 12.40 18.08
CA PRO A 30 4.61 13.03 16.97
C PRO A 30 6.13 12.83 17.15
N PRO A 31 6.88 12.40 16.11
CA PRO A 31 8.33 12.36 16.24
C PRO A 31 8.88 13.79 16.23
N GLY A 32 9.21 14.27 17.43
CA GLY A 32 10.19 15.33 17.59
C GLY A 32 11.58 14.82 17.16
N ALA A 33 12.33 15.70 16.50
CA ALA A 33 13.78 15.70 16.30
C ALA A 33 14.48 14.37 15.91
N ASN A 34 14.91 14.32 14.64
CA ASN A 34 15.89 13.40 14.05
C ASN A 34 16.95 12.87 15.05
N PRO A 35 17.01 11.55 15.31
CA PRO A 35 18.11 10.93 16.05
C PRO A 35 19.20 10.33 15.14
N TYR A 36 19.05 10.36 13.82
CA TYR A 36 20.04 9.84 12.88
C TYR A 36 20.64 10.96 12.04
N GLY A 37 21.90 11.30 12.34
CA GLY A 37 22.72 12.17 11.51
C GLY A 37 22.85 11.61 10.10
N ALA A 38 22.77 12.48 9.10
CA ALA A 38 22.89 12.11 7.70
C ALA A 38 24.29 11.55 7.40
N PRO A 39 24.44 10.36 6.79
CA PRO A 39 25.70 9.95 6.19
C PRO A 39 25.91 10.67 4.85
N PRO A 40 27.16 10.89 4.41
CA PRO A 40 27.44 11.66 3.21
C PRO A 40 27.04 10.88 1.95
N ALA A 41 26.44 11.59 0.99
CA ALA A 41 26.23 11.11 -0.36
C ALA A 41 27.60 11.00 -1.07
N GLY A 42 28.06 9.77 -1.30
CA GLY A 42 29.26 9.46 -2.06
C GLY A 42 28.95 8.51 -3.22
N PRO A 43 29.60 8.63 -4.39
CA PRO A 43 29.36 7.76 -5.52
C PRO A 43 30.05 6.41 -5.25
N TYR A 44 29.28 5.38 -4.93
CA TYR A 44 29.82 4.03 -4.72
C TYR A 44 30.11 3.34 -6.06
N GLY A 45 31.13 3.83 -6.76
CA GLY A 45 31.78 3.13 -7.86
C GLY A 45 33.11 2.55 -7.38
N GLY A 46 33.13 1.26 -7.07
CA GLY A 46 34.37 0.55 -6.74
C GLY A 46 34.16 -0.54 -5.70
N ALA A 47 34.03 -1.78 -6.17
CA ALA A 47 34.05 -2.96 -5.30
C ALA A 47 35.41 -3.05 -4.59
N ALA A 48 35.41 -2.94 -3.27
CA ALA A 48 36.53 -3.35 -2.43
C ALA A 48 36.41 -4.88 -2.15
N PRO A 49 37.46 -5.67 -2.43
CA PRO A 49 37.46 -7.10 -2.11
C PRO A 49 37.67 -7.26 -0.60
N GLY A 50 36.61 -7.63 0.11
CA GLY A 50 36.63 -7.86 1.56
C GLY A 50 35.44 -7.25 2.34
N GLY A 51 34.50 -6.61 1.66
CA GLY A 51 33.46 -5.77 2.27
C GLY A 51 32.31 -6.54 2.93
N GLY A 52 32.22 -6.43 4.26
CA GLY A 52 30.98 -6.67 4.98
C GLY A 52 29.89 -5.67 4.58
N ALA A 53 28.64 -5.97 4.96
CA ALA A 53 27.51 -5.09 4.67
C ALA A 53 27.73 -3.67 5.25
N PRO A 54 27.28 -2.61 4.53
CA PRO A 54 27.37 -1.25 5.04
C PRO A 54 26.67 -1.10 6.41
N PRO A 55 27.13 -0.18 7.29
CA PRO A 55 26.50 0.05 8.58
C PRO A 55 25.00 0.37 8.45
N GLY A 56 24.15 -0.41 9.11
CA GLY A 56 22.69 -0.24 9.08
C GLY A 56 21.97 -1.02 7.96
N VAL A 57 22.70 -1.69 7.08
CA VAL A 57 22.15 -2.62 6.07
C VAL A 57 22.16 -4.04 6.62
N ASP A 58 21.06 -4.76 6.39
CA ASP A 58 21.01 -6.18 6.73
C ASP A 58 22.01 -6.99 5.87
N PRO A 59 22.86 -7.86 6.46
CA PRO A 59 23.81 -8.67 5.70
C PRO A 59 23.15 -9.53 4.61
N GLU A 60 21.96 -10.04 4.88
CA GLU A 60 21.19 -10.81 3.90
C GLU A 60 20.73 -9.89 2.75
N ALA A 61 20.23 -8.70 3.08
CA ALA A 61 19.84 -7.71 2.06
C ALA A 61 21.03 -7.26 1.20
N PHE A 62 22.23 -7.14 1.79
CA PHE A 62 23.43 -6.82 1.03
C PHE A 62 23.84 -7.94 0.06
N SER A 63 23.77 -9.20 0.51
CA SER A 63 24.02 -10.35 -0.38
C SER A 63 23.02 -10.42 -1.52
N TRP A 64 21.74 -10.18 -1.25
CA TRP A 64 20.71 -10.10 -2.28
C TRP A 64 20.96 -8.92 -3.22
N PHE A 65 21.31 -7.76 -2.70
CA PHE A 65 21.62 -6.58 -3.49
C PHE A 65 22.72 -6.88 -4.52
N GLN A 66 23.81 -7.52 -4.09
CA GLN A 66 24.91 -7.91 -4.98
C GLN A 66 24.50 -8.92 -6.06
N ALA A 67 23.50 -9.77 -5.79
CA ALA A 67 22.96 -10.71 -6.76
C ALA A 67 22.00 -10.05 -7.75
N VAL A 68 21.25 -9.04 -7.31
CA VAL A 68 20.26 -8.31 -8.11
C VAL A 68 20.90 -7.19 -8.95
N ASP A 69 21.94 -6.53 -8.45
CA ASP A 69 22.76 -5.53 -9.16
C ASP A 69 23.67 -6.22 -10.19
N THR A 70 23.05 -6.66 -11.29
CA THR A 70 23.72 -7.45 -12.33
C THR A 70 24.77 -6.65 -13.10
N ASP A 71 24.54 -5.35 -13.28
CA ASP A 71 25.49 -4.46 -13.95
C ASP A 71 26.55 -3.87 -13.00
N ARG A 72 26.43 -4.14 -11.70
CA ARG A 72 27.32 -3.67 -10.62
C ARG A 72 27.45 -2.15 -10.60
N SER A 73 26.37 -1.45 -10.95
CA SER A 73 26.34 0.01 -10.93
C SER A 73 26.28 0.59 -9.51
N GLY A 74 26.01 -0.24 -8.50
CA GLY A 74 25.77 0.19 -7.13
C GLY A 74 24.34 0.67 -6.90
N TYR A 75 23.44 0.46 -7.87
CA TYR A 75 22.03 0.83 -7.79
C TYR A 75 21.14 -0.22 -8.47
N ILE A 76 19.97 -0.48 -7.91
CA ILE A 76 18.97 -1.36 -8.51
C ILE A 76 18.04 -0.56 -9.41
N SER A 77 17.96 -0.97 -10.68
CA SER A 77 16.95 -0.49 -11.62
C SER A 77 15.63 -1.25 -11.50
N VAL A 78 14.54 -0.69 -12.05
CA VAL A 78 13.23 -1.41 -12.15
C VAL A 78 13.39 -2.76 -12.87
N LYS A 79 14.27 -2.82 -13.88
CA LYS A 79 14.51 -4.04 -14.66
C LYS A 79 15.13 -5.14 -13.79
N GLU A 80 16.13 -4.79 -13.00
CA GLU A 80 16.81 -5.71 -12.08
C GLU A 80 15.88 -6.13 -10.95
N LEU A 81 15.14 -5.19 -10.37
CA LEU A 81 14.15 -5.48 -9.34
C LEU A 81 13.08 -6.47 -9.84
N LYS A 82 12.56 -6.24 -11.06
CA LYS A 82 11.58 -7.14 -11.68
C LYS A 82 12.15 -8.53 -11.95
N ALA A 83 13.41 -8.65 -12.33
CA ALA A 83 14.05 -9.94 -12.54
C ALA A 83 14.26 -10.71 -11.23
N ALA A 84 14.38 -10.00 -10.11
CA ALA A 84 14.61 -10.59 -8.79
C ALA A 84 13.34 -11.01 -8.05
N LEU A 85 12.21 -10.33 -8.29
CA LEU A 85 10.97 -10.55 -7.55
C LEU A 85 10.03 -11.53 -8.27
N VAL A 86 9.69 -12.61 -7.57
CA VAL A 86 8.75 -13.63 -8.02
C VAL A 86 7.65 -13.87 -7.00
N ASN A 87 6.44 -14.11 -7.52
CA ASN A 87 5.28 -14.51 -6.74
C ASN A 87 5.40 -15.97 -6.28
N ASN A 88 4.51 -16.39 -5.37
CA ASN A 88 4.47 -17.77 -4.86
C ASN A 88 4.25 -18.81 -5.97
N ASN A 89 3.52 -18.44 -7.02
CA ASN A 89 3.29 -19.28 -8.19
C ASN A 89 4.41 -19.20 -9.25
N TRP A 90 5.57 -18.65 -8.91
CA TRP A 90 6.72 -18.45 -9.79
C TRP A 90 6.52 -17.46 -10.95
N SER A 91 5.37 -16.77 -10.99
CA SER A 91 5.17 -15.66 -11.93
C SER A 91 6.02 -14.45 -11.52
N ALA A 92 6.51 -13.72 -12.51
CA ALA A 92 7.23 -12.48 -12.27
C ALA A 92 6.28 -11.43 -11.69
N PHE A 93 6.81 -10.59 -10.79
CA PHE A 93 6.09 -9.41 -10.33
C PHE A 93 5.71 -8.50 -11.50
N SER A 94 4.58 -7.82 -11.34
CA SER A 94 4.18 -6.73 -12.22
C SER A 94 5.26 -5.67 -12.37
N THR A 95 5.44 -5.18 -13.60
CA THR A 95 6.21 -3.95 -13.82
C THR A 95 5.64 -2.79 -12.99
N ASP A 96 4.32 -2.60 -12.97
CA ASP A 96 3.68 -1.46 -12.28
C ASP A 96 3.93 -1.53 -10.78
N THR A 97 3.84 -2.73 -10.19
CA THR A 97 4.15 -2.93 -8.78
C THR A 97 5.63 -2.70 -8.49
N CYS A 98 6.54 -3.18 -9.34
CA CYS A 98 7.97 -2.93 -9.18
C CYS A 98 8.31 -1.44 -9.26
N VAL A 99 7.71 -0.69 -10.20
CA VAL A 99 7.89 0.77 -10.31
C VAL A 99 7.39 1.46 -9.06
N LEU A 100 6.17 1.13 -8.60
CA LEU A 100 5.58 1.71 -7.40
C LEU A 100 6.47 1.45 -6.18
N MET A 101 6.89 0.20 -5.97
CA MET A 101 7.81 -0.17 -4.90
C MET A 101 9.14 0.56 -5.00
N LEU A 102 9.70 0.70 -6.19
CA LEU A 102 10.96 1.41 -6.37
C LEU A 102 10.83 2.88 -5.96
N ASN A 103 9.81 3.56 -6.46
CA ASN A 103 9.58 4.98 -6.18
C ASN A 103 9.36 5.26 -4.69
N MET A 104 8.76 4.34 -3.95
CA MET A 104 8.57 4.49 -2.48
C MET A 104 9.90 4.55 -1.70
N PHE A 105 10.95 3.91 -2.21
CA PHE A 105 12.25 3.82 -1.53
C PHE A 105 13.38 4.54 -2.28
N ASP A 106 13.09 5.14 -3.43
CA ASP A 106 13.99 6.02 -4.16
C ASP A 106 14.03 7.41 -3.52
N ARG A 107 14.97 7.60 -2.60
CA ARG A 107 15.15 8.86 -1.88
C ARG A 107 15.66 10.01 -2.75
N SER A 108 16.34 9.70 -3.86
CA SER A 108 16.97 10.69 -4.72
C SER A 108 16.12 11.08 -5.92
N GLY A 109 15.00 10.38 -6.16
CA GLY A 109 14.15 10.57 -7.34
C GLY A 109 14.89 10.23 -8.64
N SER A 110 15.91 9.39 -8.57
CA SER A 110 16.78 9.03 -9.69
C SER A 110 16.20 7.96 -10.60
N GLY A 111 15.07 7.34 -10.20
CA GLY A 111 14.50 6.15 -10.82
C GLY A 111 15.32 4.88 -10.53
N ARG A 112 16.22 4.93 -9.56
CA ARG A 112 17.07 3.81 -9.11
C ARG A 112 17.18 3.77 -7.59
N MET A 113 17.44 2.60 -7.05
CA MET A 113 17.46 2.37 -5.61
C MET A 113 18.85 1.98 -5.13
N ASP A 114 19.34 2.61 -4.07
CA ASP A 114 20.59 2.24 -3.42
C ASP A 114 20.40 1.04 -2.47
N VAL A 115 21.50 0.55 -1.89
CA VAL A 115 21.48 -0.60 -0.97
C VAL A 115 20.61 -0.36 0.27
N TYR A 116 20.54 0.87 0.77
CA TYR A 116 19.73 1.22 1.94
C TYR A 116 18.23 1.17 1.62
N GLY A 117 17.83 1.75 0.48
CA GLY A 117 16.49 1.65 -0.05
C GLY A 117 16.10 0.19 -0.29
N PHE A 118 17.00 -0.61 -0.88
CA PHE A 118 16.74 -2.02 -1.15
C PHE A 118 16.58 -2.85 0.11
N SER A 119 17.40 -2.60 1.15
CA SER A 119 17.24 -3.26 2.45
C SER A 119 15.90 -2.93 3.09
N ALA A 120 15.46 -1.67 3.00
CA ALA A 120 14.14 -1.27 3.48
C ALA A 120 13.00 -1.91 2.66
N LEU A 121 13.14 -1.97 1.34
CA LEU A 121 12.19 -2.61 0.45
C LEU A 121 12.05 -4.12 0.74
N LEU A 122 13.16 -4.82 0.96
CA LEU A 122 13.10 -6.25 1.31
C LEU A 122 12.35 -6.48 2.62
N ARG A 123 12.61 -5.67 3.65
CA ARG A 123 11.85 -5.73 4.92
C ARG A 123 10.37 -5.46 4.69
N PHE A 124 10.04 -4.46 3.88
CA PHE A 124 8.67 -4.14 3.50
C PHE A 124 7.98 -5.31 2.79
N ILE A 125 8.63 -5.94 1.81
CA ILE A 125 8.09 -7.11 1.11
C ILE A 125 7.87 -8.26 2.10
N GLN A 126 8.81 -8.53 3.01
CA GLN A 126 8.64 -9.59 4.02
C GLN A 126 7.43 -9.35 4.93
N GLN A 127 7.21 -8.11 5.37
CA GLN A 127 6.01 -7.74 6.15
C GLN A 127 4.73 -8.00 5.35
N TRP A 128 4.70 -7.60 4.08
CA TRP A 128 3.57 -7.89 3.20
C TRP A 128 3.36 -9.37 2.94
N ARG A 129 4.42 -10.17 2.83
CA ARG A 129 4.32 -11.63 2.72
C ARG A 129 3.66 -12.23 3.95
N SER A 130 4.06 -11.80 5.14
CA SER A 130 3.45 -12.26 6.40
C SER A 130 1.98 -11.87 6.49
N LEU A 131 1.60 -10.66 6.07
CA LEU A 131 0.19 -10.24 6.01
C LEU A 131 -0.60 -11.03 4.97
N PHE A 132 -0.03 -11.23 3.79
CA PHE A 132 -0.66 -12.00 2.71
C PHE A 132 -0.99 -13.42 3.17
N GLN A 133 -0.05 -14.09 3.85
CA GLN A 133 -0.28 -15.44 4.42
C GLN A 133 -1.35 -15.48 5.50
N GLN A 134 -1.62 -14.38 6.21
CA GLN A 134 -2.72 -14.33 7.19
C GLN A 134 -4.09 -14.26 6.51
N TYR A 135 -4.14 -13.67 5.31
CA TYR A 135 -5.39 -13.53 4.55
C TYR A 135 -5.64 -14.70 3.60
N ASP A 136 -4.59 -15.35 3.09
CA ASP A 136 -4.63 -16.61 2.33
C ASP A 136 -4.92 -17.77 3.28
N ARG A 137 -6.21 -17.95 3.60
CA ARG A 137 -6.69 -18.87 4.65
C ARG A 137 -6.64 -20.31 4.21
N ASP A 138 -6.87 -20.54 2.93
CA ASP A 138 -6.80 -21.87 2.33
C ASP A 138 -5.37 -22.26 1.95
N GLN A 139 -4.40 -21.37 2.14
CA GLN A 139 -2.99 -21.54 1.80
C GLN A 139 -2.79 -21.89 0.32
N SER A 140 -3.66 -21.38 -0.55
CA SER A 140 -3.58 -21.57 -1.99
C SER A 140 -2.36 -20.87 -2.61
N GLY A 141 -1.72 -19.96 -1.87
CA GLY A 141 -0.67 -19.09 -2.37
C GLY A 141 -1.21 -17.90 -3.16
N SER A 142 -2.53 -17.65 -3.11
CA SER A 142 -3.23 -16.59 -3.81
C SER A 142 -4.40 -16.06 -2.98
N ILE A 143 -4.89 -14.87 -3.27
CA ILE A 143 -6.05 -14.28 -2.59
C ILE A 143 -7.28 -14.38 -3.50
N SER A 144 -8.28 -15.12 -3.05
CA SER A 144 -9.62 -15.23 -3.65
C SER A 144 -10.45 -13.95 -3.45
N PHE A 145 -11.64 -13.90 -4.04
CA PHE A 145 -12.56 -12.77 -3.87
C PHE A 145 -13.02 -12.62 -2.42
N GLU A 146 -13.37 -13.74 -1.79
CA GLU A 146 -13.82 -13.80 -0.40
C GLU A 146 -12.73 -13.35 0.56
N GLU A 147 -11.49 -13.80 0.34
CA GLU A 147 -10.32 -13.41 1.14
C GLU A 147 -9.96 -11.95 0.93
N LEU A 148 -10.04 -11.43 -0.31
CA LEU A 148 -9.81 -10.00 -0.59
C LEU A 148 -10.82 -9.14 0.18
N GLN A 149 -12.11 -9.49 0.11
CA GLN A 149 -13.16 -8.74 0.79
C GLN A 149 -12.94 -8.75 2.30
N GLN A 150 -12.55 -9.90 2.85
CA GLN A 150 -12.23 -10.04 4.26
C GLN A 150 -10.98 -9.25 4.66
N ALA A 151 -9.91 -9.30 3.86
CA ALA A 151 -8.67 -8.58 4.11
C ALA A 151 -8.92 -7.07 4.15
N LEU A 152 -9.62 -6.53 3.14
CA LEU A 152 -9.95 -5.11 3.07
C LEU A 152 -10.82 -4.67 4.26
N SER A 153 -11.79 -5.49 4.66
CA SER A 153 -12.60 -5.24 5.86
C SER A 153 -11.76 -5.21 7.14
N GLN A 154 -10.84 -6.16 7.32
CA GLN A 154 -9.93 -6.21 8.48
C GLN A 154 -8.93 -5.04 8.51
N MET A 155 -8.53 -4.54 7.34
CA MET A 155 -7.74 -3.31 7.21
C MET A 155 -8.54 -2.03 7.50
N GLY A 156 -9.85 -2.15 7.78
CA GLY A 156 -10.72 -1.02 8.13
C GLY A 156 -11.45 -0.39 6.95
N TYR A 157 -11.34 -0.96 5.73
CA TYR A 157 -12.05 -0.46 4.57
C TYR A 157 -13.50 -0.96 4.53
N ARG A 158 -14.46 -0.04 4.39
CA ARG A 158 -15.89 -0.34 4.23
C ARG A 158 -16.28 -0.29 2.75
N LEU A 159 -15.81 -1.26 1.98
CA LEU A 159 -16.04 -1.33 0.53
C LEU A 159 -17.24 -2.22 0.20
N SER A 160 -17.99 -1.84 -0.82
CA SER A 160 -19.11 -2.65 -1.31
C SER A 160 -18.59 -3.90 -2.05
N PRO A 161 -19.35 -5.01 -2.08
CA PRO A 161 -18.98 -6.18 -2.85
C PRO A 161 -18.72 -5.88 -4.33
N GLN A 162 -19.50 -4.95 -4.91
CA GLN A 162 -19.34 -4.52 -6.30
C GLN A 162 -17.99 -3.84 -6.53
N PHE A 163 -17.54 -3.02 -5.59
CA PHE A 163 -16.23 -2.38 -5.69
C PHE A 163 -15.08 -3.39 -5.50
N SER A 164 -15.23 -4.35 -4.59
CA SER A 164 -14.26 -5.44 -4.44
C SER A 164 -14.18 -6.30 -5.72
N GLN A 165 -15.30 -6.53 -6.41
CA GLN A 165 -15.32 -7.21 -7.71
C GLN A 165 -14.61 -6.39 -8.79
N LEU A 166 -14.78 -5.06 -8.77
CA LEU A 166 -14.04 -4.16 -9.67
C LEU A 166 -12.52 -4.28 -9.44
N LEU A 167 -12.06 -4.30 -8.20
CA LEU A 167 -10.64 -4.52 -7.88
C LEU A 167 -10.17 -5.89 -8.38
N MET A 168 -10.94 -6.96 -8.11
CA MET A 168 -10.61 -8.30 -8.57
C MET A 168 -10.47 -8.36 -10.09
N SER A 169 -11.47 -7.87 -10.83
CA SER A 169 -11.45 -7.87 -12.30
C SER A 169 -10.35 -7.01 -12.93
N ARG A 170 -9.88 -5.98 -12.22
CA ARG A 170 -8.81 -5.07 -12.69
C ARG A 170 -7.42 -5.66 -12.50
N TYR A 171 -7.19 -6.38 -11.41
CA TYR A 171 -5.84 -6.77 -10.96
C TYR A 171 -5.58 -8.28 -11.05
N ALA A 172 -6.61 -9.12 -10.99
CA ALA A 172 -6.45 -10.56 -11.19
C ALA A 172 -6.37 -10.90 -12.70
N PRO A 173 -5.60 -11.92 -13.08
CA PRO A 173 -5.67 -12.49 -14.42
C PRO A 173 -7.10 -12.96 -14.75
N ARG A 174 -7.49 -12.85 -16.02
CA ARG A 174 -8.77 -13.43 -16.47
C ARG A 174 -8.70 -14.94 -16.41
N SER A 175 -9.47 -15.55 -15.50
CA SER A 175 -9.61 -16.99 -15.36
C SER A 175 -11.03 -17.32 -14.89
N SER A 176 -11.37 -18.62 -14.87
CA SER A 176 -12.63 -19.10 -14.28
C SER A 176 -12.73 -18.81 -12.79
N ASN A 177 -11.61 -18.85 -12.09
CA ASN A 177 -11.47 -18.55 -10.65
C ASN A 177 -10.39 -17.48 -10.48
N PRO A 178 -10.72 -16.18 -10.61
CA PRO A 178 -9.74 -15.10 -10.53
C PRO A 178 -9.17 -15.02 -9.11
N SER A 179 -7.85 -14.98 -9.00
CA SER A 179 -7.14 -14.79 -7.74
C SER A 179 -5.98 -13.82 -7.89
N ILE A 180 -5.61 -13.21 -6.78
CA ILE A 180 -4.63 -12.12 -6.71
C ILE A 180 -3.35 -12.66 -6.09
N GLN A 181 -2.23 -12.45 -6.78
CA GLN A 181 -0.91 -12.77 -6.26
C GLN A 181 -0.39 -11.65 -5.36
N LEU A 182 0.67 -11.92 -4.60
CA LEU A 182 1.27 -10.98 -3.65
C LEU A 182 1.55 -9.60 -4.26
N ASP A 183 2.16 -9.54 -5.44
CA ASP A 183 2.50 -8.28 -6.11
C ASP A 183 1.27 -7.41 -6.39
N ARG A 184 0.16 -8.05 -6.78
CA ARG A 184 -1.11 -7.36 -7.07
C ARG A 184 -1.85 -6.98 -5.80
N PHE A 185 -1.77 -7.79 -4.77
CA PHE A 185 -2.31 -7.46 -3.46
C PHE A 185 -1.64 -6.22 -2.87
N ILE A 186 -0.30 -6.19 -2.88
CA ILE A 186 0.47 -5.02 -2.41
C ILE A 186 0.09 -3.77 -3.20
N HIS A 187 -0.01 -3.89 -4.53
CA HIS A 187 -0.41 -2.77 -5.39
C HIS A 187 -1.78 -2.21 -4.97
N ILE A 188 -2.80 -3.06 -4.83
CA ILE A 188 -4.15 -2.65 -4.43
C ILE A 188 -4.12 -1.94 -3.09
N CYS A 189 -3.46 -2.52 -2.09
CA CYS A 189 -3.43 -1.94 -0.75
C CYS A 189 -2.76 -0.57 -0.72
N LEU A 190 -1.64 -0.40 -1.44
CA LEU A 190 -0.91 0.88 -1.48
C LEU A 190 -1.69 1.96 -2.24
N GLN A 191 -2.35 1.59 -3.34
CA GLN A 191 -3.24 2.50 -4.06
C GLN A 191 -4.44 2.92 -3.21
N LEU A 192 -5.10 1.96 -2.54
CA LEU A 192 -6.21 2.26 -1.65
C LEU A 192 -5.78 3.15 -0.49
N GLN A 193 -4.62 2.90 0.11
CA GLN A 193 -4.09 3.72 1.19
C GLN A 193 -3.84 5.16 0.71
N SER A 194 -3.10 5.35 -0.38
CA SER A 194 -2.80 6.68 -0.93
C SER A 194 -4.06 7.47 -1.27
N LEU A 195 -5.02 6.82 -1.95
CA LEU A 195 -6.31 7.44 -2.31
C LEU A 195 -7.18 7.74 -1.09
N THR A 196 -7.18 6.86 -0.09
CA THR A 196 -7.94 7.05 1.14
C THR A 196 -7.37 8.21 1.96
N ASP A 197 -6.05 8.31 2.06
CA ASP A 197 -5.40 9.43 2.74
C ASP A 197 -5.73 10.75 2.04
N ALA A 198 -5.63 10.79 0.71
CA ALA A 198 -6.01 11.97 -0.08
C ALA A 198 -7.48 12.36 0.08
N PHE A 199 -8.38 11.38 0.12
CA PHE A 199 -9.81 11.61 0.36
C PHE A 199 -10.05 12.17 1.77
N ARG A 200 -9.41 11.58 2.80
CA ARG A 200 -9.57 11.98 4.20
C ARG A 200 -9.04 13.39 4.48
N GLU A 201 -8.00 13.82 3.78
CA GLU A 201 -7.52 15.21 3.84
C GLU A 201 -8.58 16.22 3.41
N LYS A 202 -9.50 15.81 2.52
CA LYS A 202 -10.60 16.65 2.03
C LYS A 202 -11.91 16.42 2.80
N ASP A 203 -12.13 15.22 3.34
CA ASP A 203 -13.30 14.88 4.17
C ASP A 203 -13.10 15.28 5.64
N THR A 204 -12.92 16.58 5.91
CA THR A 204 -12.67 17.10 7.27
C THR A 204 -13.84 16.86 8.22
N ALA A 205 -15.05 16.64 7.69
CA ALA A 205 -16.26 16.37 8.46
C ALA A 205 -16.47 14.85 8.71
N LEU A 206 -15.64 13.98 8.14
CA LEU A 206 -15.79 12.52 8.18
C LEU A 206 -17.19 12.07 7.73
N ALA A 207 -17.75 12.76 6.74
CA ALA A 207 -19.10 12.52 6.24
C ALA A 207 -19.15 11.39 5.21
N GLY A 208 -17.99 10.91 4.74
CA GLY A 208 -17.88 9.92 3.67
C GLY A 208 -18.24 10.48 2.28
N ASN A 209 -18.35 11.80 2.15
CA ASN A 209 -18.60 12.49 0.90
C ASN A 209 -17.85 13.83 0.86
N VAL A 210 -17.29 14.17 -0.30
CA VAL A 210 -16.52 15.40 -0.51
C VAL A 210 -17.01 16.07 -1.78
N ARG A 211 -17.17 17.39 -1.74
CA ARG A 211 -17.39 18.21 -2.93
C ARG A 211 -16.08 18.86 -3.35
N LEU A 212 -15.59 18.50 -4.54
CA LEU A 212 -14.34 19.03 -5.10
C LEU A 212 -14.63 19.87 -6.34
N ALA A 213 -13.88 20.96 -6.53
CA ALA A 213 -13.77 21.58 -7.84
C ALA A 213 -12.98 20.65 -8.78
N TYR A 214 -13.15 20.82 -10.09
CA TYR A 214 -12.51 19.94 -11.07
C TYR A 214 -10.98 19.97 -10.96
N GLU A 215 -10.37 21.16 -10.82
CA GLU A 215 -8.92 21.29 -10.66
C GLU A 215 -8.41 20.69 -9.35
N ASP A 216 -9.16 20.83 -8.25
CA ASP A 216 -8.81 20.20 -6.97
C ASP A 216 -8.83 18.67 -7.07
N PHE A 217 -9.79 18.12 -7.81
CA PHE A 217 -9.84 16.69 -8.09
C PHE A 217 -8.62 16.24 -8.91
N LEU A 218 -8.29 16.96 -9.99
CA LEU A 218 -7.10 16.63 -10.80
C LEU A 218 -5.81 16.73 -10.00
N ALA A 219 -5.62 17.81 -9.23
CA ALA A 219 -4.45 18.00 -8.39
C ALA A 219 -4.32 16.87 -7.35
N MET A 220 -5.42 16.49 -6.70
CA MET A 220 -5.45 15.37 -5.75
C MET A 220 -4.97 14.06 -6.39
N VAL A 221 -5.44 13.74 -7.60
CA VAL A 221 -5.05 12.52 -8.31
C VAL A 221 -3.59 12.58 -8.77
N VAL A 222 -3.17 13.68 -9.37
CA VAL A 222 -1.81 13.86 -9.92
C VAL A 222 -0.75 13.78 -8.83
N THR A 223 -0.97 14.37 -7.66
CA THR A 223 0.02 14.37 -6.56
C THR A 223 0.13 13.02 -5.82
N ARG A 224 -0.87 12.14 -5.95
CA ARG A 224 -0.98 10.91 -5.14
C ARG A 224 -0.87 9.62 -5.94
N MET A 225 -1.01 9.68 -7.26
CA MET A 225 -0.97 8.51 -8.15
C MET A 225 0.22 8.51 -9.13
N LEU A 226 1.04 9.56 -9.17
CA LEU A 226 2.26 9.69 -9.99
C LEU A 226 3.48 9.88 -9.09
#